data_AF-A0A5S3UHC2-F1
#
_entry.id   AF-A0A5S3UHC2-F1
#
_cell.length_a   1.000
_cell.length_b   1.000
_cell.length_c   1.000
_cell.angle_alpha   90.00
_cell.angle_beta   90.00
_cell.angle_gamma   90.00
#
_symmetry.space_group_name_H-M   'P 1'
#
loop_
_entity.id
_entity.type
_entity.pdbx_description
1 polymer ?
#
loop_
_entity_poly.entity_id
_entity_poly.type
_entity_poly.pdbx_seq_one_letter_code
_entity_poly.pdbx_strand_id
1 'polypeptide(L)'
;MTSIKDQDLSKNQLLLKNIVEHVLDQANFTIKNLAKRPTVAMLMECENCLTDLMPVVQLIANDHIEYAPFYDRLSETLDAVQCGADFDLIEIELN
;
A
#
# COMPACT_ATOMS: atom_id res chain seq x y z
N MET A 1 -6.02 -17.83 -33.94
CA MET A 1 -5.49 -18.34 -32.65
C MET A 1 -4.87 -17.18 -31.90
N THR A 2 -5.60 -16.58 -30.98
CA THR A 2 -5.17 -15.45 -30.12
C THR A 2 -5.51 -15.67 -28.64
N SER A 3 -6.34 -16.67 -28.34
CA SER A 3 -6.96 -16.90 -27.02
C SER A 3 -6.00 -17.14 -25.84
N ILE A 4 -4.79 -17.66 -26.06
CA ILE A 4 -3.90 -18.03 -24.94
C ILE A 4 -3.23 -16.79 -24.33
N LYS A 5 -2.78 -15.84 -25.16
CA LYS A 5 -2.14 -14.60 -24.68
C LYS A 5 -3.13 -13.66 -23.98
N ASP A 6 -4.36 -13.58 -24.46
CA ASP A 6 -5.40 -12.73 -23.89
C ASP A 6 -5.86 -13.24 -22.50
N GLN A 7 -5.89 -14.57 -22.33
CA GLN A 7 -6.27 -15.19 -21.05
C GLN A 7 -5.20 -14.96 -19.97
N ASP A 8 -3.92 -15.05 -20.31
CA ASP A 8 -2.81 -14.80 -19.38
C ASP A 8 -2.70 -13.32 -18.98
N LEU A 9 -2.97 -12.39 -19.92
CA LEU A 9 -3.02 -10.96 -19.62
C LEU A 9 -4.10 -10.64 -18.57
N SER A 10 -5.30 -11.22 -18.71
CA SER A 10 -6.40 -11.00 -17.76
C SER A 10 -6.10 -11.53 -16.35
N LYS A 11 -5.39 -12.66 -16.25
CA LYS A 11 -4.97 -13.23 -14.95
C LYS A 11 -3.91 -12.39 -14.29
N ASN A 12 -2.94 -11.87 -15.06
CA ASN A 12 -1.89 -11.01 -14.53
C ASN A 12 -2.46 -9.68 -14.02
N GLN A 13 -3.42 -9.10 -14.73
CA GLN A 13 -4.14 -7.90 -14.27
C GLN A 13 -4.91 -8.16 -12.96
N LEU A 14 -5.59 -9.30 -12.84
CA LEU A 14 -6.28 -9.68 -11.61
C LEU A 14 -5.30 -9.90 -10.45
N LEU A 15 -4.16 -10.54 -10.71
CA LEU A 15 -3.11 -10.74 -9.71
C LEU A 15 -2.57 -9.41 -9.19
N LEU A 16 -2.27 -8.47 -10.08
CA LEU A 16 -1.80 -7.13 -9.70
C LEU A 16 -2.82 -6.40 -8.82
N LYS A 17 -4.10 -6.44 -9.20
CA LYS A 17 -5.19 -5.86 -8.41
C LYS A 17 -5.23 -6.47 -7.00
N ASN A 18 -5.17 -7.79 -6.89
CA ASN A 18 -5.18 -8.48 -5.60
C ASN A 18 -3.96 -8.13 -4.74
N ILE A 19 -2.79 -7.97 -5.34
CA ILE A 19 -1.58 -7.55 -4.62
C ILE A 19 -1.77 -6.14 -4.07
N VAL A 20 -2.25 -5.20 -4.89
CA VAL A 20 -2.50 -3.81 -4.46
C VAL A 20 -3.54 -3.77 -3.34
N GLU A 21 -4.63 -4.52 -3.45
CA GLU A 21 -5.64 -4.65 -2.39
C GLU A 21 -5.05 -5.22 -1.10
N HIS A 22 -4.16 -6.22 -1.17
CA HIS A 22 -3.49 -6.74 0.02
C HIS A 22 -2.52 -5.74 0.66
N VAL A 23 -1.80 -4.95 -0.15
CA VAL A 23 -0.94 -3.89 0.38
C VAL A 23 -1.78 -2.82 1.09
N LEU A 24 -2.92 -2.44 0.50
CA LEU A 24 -3.88 -1.50 1.08
C LEU A 24 -4.39 -2.00 2.44
N ASP A 25 -4.84 -3.26 2.50
CA ASP A 25 -5.36 -3.88 3.72
C ASP A 25 -4.30 -3.91 4.83
N GLN A 26 -3.06 -4.26 4.50
CA GLN A 26 -1.96 -4.31 5.47
C GLN A 26 -1.60 -2.92 6.01
N ALA A 27 -1.45 -1.94 5.11
CA ALA A 27 -1.17 -0.55 5.50
C ALA A 27 -2.29 -0.02 6.41
N ASN A 28 -3.55 -0.16 5.99
CA ASN A 28 -4.68 0.31 6.78
C ASN A 28 -4.83 -0.43 8.11
N PHE A 29 -4.54 -1.72 8.17
CA PHE A 29 -4.58 -2.48 9.43
C PHE A 29 -3.58 -1.94 10.45
N THR A 30 -2.34 -1.70 10.04
CA THR A 30 -1.29 -1.22 10.95
C THR A 30 -1.53 0.23 11.40
N ILE A 31 -1.97 1.10 10.48
CA ILE A 31 -2.36 2.49 10.79
C ILE A 31 -3.49 2.52 11.81
N LYS A 32 -4.54 1.70 11.62
CA LYS A 32 -5.66 1.60 12.57
C LYS A 32 -5.21 1.13 13.95
N ASN A 33 -4.28 0.20 14.02
CA ASN A 33 -3.75 -0.28 15.30
C ASN A 33 -2.91 0.80 15.99
N LEU A 34 -2.12 1.56 15.23
CA LEU A 34 -1.38 2.70 15.73
C LEU A 34 -2.31 3.78 16.30
N ALA A 35 -3.36 4.16 15.57
CA ALA A 35 -4.35 5.14 16.04
C ALA A 35 -5.09 4.66 17.31
N LYS A 36 -5.46 3.36 17.38
CA LYS A 36 -6.13 2.78 18.56
C LYS A 36 -5.20 2.67 19.78
N ARG A 37 -3.90 2.46 19.57
CA ARG A 37 -2.92 2.22 20.63
C ARG A 37 -1.56 2.86 20.29
N PRO A 38 -1.43 4.19 20.44
CA PRO A 38 -0.24 4.93 20.06
C PRO A 38 0.90 4.68 21.07
N THR A 39 1.62 3.59 20.87
CA THR A 39 2.83 3.25 21.62
C THR A 39 4.03 3.29 20.70
N VAL A 40 5.23 3.51 21.25
CA VAL A 40 6.48 3.50 20.47
C VAL A 40 6.65 2.17 19.71
N ALA A 41 6.30 1.05 20.32
CA ALA A 41 6.37 -0.26 19.66
C ALA A 41 5.43 -0.34 18.45
N MET A 42 4.19 0.16 18.59
CA MET A 42 3.22 0.18 17.48
C MET A 42 3.63 1.17 16.37
N LEU A 43 4.28 2.28 16.74
CA LEU A 43 4.84 3.23 15.79
C LEU A 43 5.92 2.57 14.92
N MET A 44 6.87 1.88 15.56
CA MET A 44 7.93 1.13 14.86
C MET A 44 7.35 0.00 13.98
N GLU A 45 6.32 -0.70 14.46
CA GLU A 45 5.65 -1.75 13.68
C GLU A 45 4.95 -1.18 12.44
N CYS A 46 4.28 -0.02 12.58
CA CYS A 46 3.67 0.69 11.46
C CYS A 46 4.72 1.17 10.45
N GLU A 47 5.80 1.80 10.93
CA GLU A 47 6.88 2.28 10.07
C GLU A 47 7.53 1.13 9.28
N ASN A 48 7.86 0.03 9.95
CA ASN A 48 8.44 -1.16 9.30
C ASN A 48 7.50 -1.72 8.24
N CYS A 49 6.22 -1.88 8.57
CA CYS A 49 5.23 -2.40 7.65
C CYS A 49 5.11 -1.53 6.39
N LEU A 50 4.97 -0.21 6.54
CA LEU A 50 4.88 0.70 5.41
C LEU A 50 6.17 0.69 4.58
N THR A 51 7.34 0.68 5.23
CA THR A 51 8.65 0.60 4.57
C THR A 51 8.79 -0.68 3.73
N ASP A 52 8.34 -1.82 4.25
CA ASP A 52 8.39 -3.10 3.54
C ASP A 52 7.42 -3.15 2.34
N LEU A 53 6.32 -2.41 2.40
CA LEU A 53 5.31 -2.35 1.32
C LEU A 53 5.71 -1.40 0.19
N MET A 54 6.48 -0.34 0.46
CA MET A 54 6.95 0.64 -0.53
C MET A 54 7.55 0.03 -1.81
N PRO A 55 8.53 -0.90 -1.75
CA PRO A 55 9.13 -1.48 -2.95
C PRO A 55 8.13 -2.31 -3.77
N VAL A 56 7.13 -2.93 -3.14
CA VAL A 56 6.08 -3.69 -3.83
C VAL A 56 5.23 -2.75 -4.68
N VAL A 57 4.76 -1.66 -4.09
CA VAL A 57 3.92 -0.68 -4.80
C VAL A 57 4.72 0.07 -5.86
N GLN A 58 5.98 0.41 -5.57
CA GLN A 58 6.86 1.06 -6.55
C GLN A 58 7.06 0.20 -7.79
N LEU A 59 7.31 -1.10 -7.61
CA LEU A 59 7.47 -2.03 -8.73
C LEU A 59 6.22 -2.04 -9.62
N ILE A 60 5.04 -2.04 -9.01
CA ILE A 60 3.77 -2.02 -9.74
C ILE A 60 3.57 -0.66 -10.44
N ALA A 61 3.76 0.45 -9.73
CA ALA A 61 3.54 1.81 -10.26
C ALA A 61 4.47 2.15 -11.43
N ASN A 62 5.67 1.56 -11.50
CA ASN A 62 6.60 1.74 -12.62
C ASN A 62 6.03 1.20 -13.95
N ASP A 63 5.27 0.11 -13.91
CA ASP A 63 4.71 -0.56 -15.09
C ASP A 63 3.21 -0.25 -15.28
N HIS A 64 2.53 0.16 -14.21
CA HIS A 64 1.08 0.38 -14.13
C HIS A 64 0.80 1.75 -13.51
N ILE A 65 0.76 2.78 -14.36
CA ILE A 65 0.64 4.19 -13.97
C ILE A 65 -0.63 4.48 -13.14
N GLU A 66 -1.68 3.67 -13.29
CA GLU A 66 -2.91 3.75 -12.50
C GLU A 66 -2.67 3.59 -10.99
N TYR A 67 -1.56 2.95 -10.57
CA TYR A 67 -1.20 2.77 -9.17
C TYR A 67 -0.18 3.79 -8.65
N ALA A 68 0.27 4.75 -9.48
CA ALA A 68 1.15 5.83 -9.01
C ALA A 68 0.52 6.65 -7.85
N PRO A 69 -0.78 7.00 -7.87
CA PRO A 69 -1.40 7.69 -6.73
C PRO A 69 -1.37 6.87 -5.43
N PHE A 70 -1.45 5.53 -5.54
CA PHE A 70 -1.37 4.65 -4.37
C PHE A 70 0.05 4.61 -3.79
N TYR A 71 1.08 4.61 -4.64
CA TYR A 71 2.47 4.76 -4.22
C TYR A 71 2.69 6.09 -3.48
N ASP A 72 2.25 7.20 -4.08
CA ASP A 72 2.40 8.53 -3.51
C ASP A 72 1.74 8.60 -2.12
N ARG A 73 0.52 8.05 -2.01
CA ARG A 73 -0.22 8.03 -0.75
C ARG A 73 0.44 7.18 0.32
N LEU A 74 0.99 6.02 -0.05
CA LEU A 74 1.74 5.17 0.88
C LEU A 74 3.01 5.88 1.37
N SER A 75 3.70 6.60 0.48
CA SER A 75 4.88 7.42 0.82
C SER A 75 4.53 8.54 1.80
N GLU A 76 3.47 9.32 1.52
CA GLU A 76 2.99 10.38 2.41
C GLU A 76 2.65 9.84 3.81
N THR A 77 2.06 8.64 3.85
CA THR A 77 1.68 7.99 5.11
C THR A 77 2.91 7.55 5.90
N LEU A 78 3.91 6.99 5.22
CA LEU A 78 5.19 6.64 5.85
C LEU A 78 5.88 7.88 6.42
N ASP A 79 5.93 8.97 5.66
CA ASP A 79 6.51 10.24 6.11
C ASP A 79 5.77 10.78 7.36
N ALA A 80 4.43 10.71 7.38
CA ALA A 80 3.63 11.11 8.54
C ALA A 80 3.93 10.26 9.78
N VAL A 81 4.08 8.93 9.61
CA VAL A 81 4.46 8.01 10.68
C VAL A 81 5.85 8.33 11.22
N GLN A 82 6.82 8.58 10.35
CA GLN A 82 8.19 8.91 10.74
C GLN A 82 8.32 10.28 11.42
N CYS A 83 7.48 11.24 11.04
CA CYS A 83 7.46 12.57 11.65
C CYS A 83 6.65 12.64 12.97
N GLY A 84 5.94 11.57 13.35
CA GLY A 84 5.09 11.55 14.54
C GLY A 84 3.86 12.47 14.41
N ALA A 85 3.31 12.60 13.20
CA ALA A 85 2.09 13.37 12.96
C ALA A 85 0.86 12.74 13.65
N ASP A 86 -0.19 13.54 13.87
CA ASP A 86 -1.45 13.05 14.46
C ASP A 86 -2.08 11.94 13.58
N PHE A 87 -2.21 10.73 14.13
CA PHE A 87 -2.65 9.52 13.45
C PHE A 87 -4.17 9.43 13.20
N ASP A 88 -4.91 10.50 13.48
CA ASP A 88 -6.33 10.63 13.10
C ASP A 88 -6.51 10.74 11.57
N LEU A 89 -5.42 10.81 10.81
CA LEU A 89 -5.41 11.00 9.38
C LEU A 89 -4.75 9.81 8.68
N ILE A 90 -5.45 9.38 7.62
CA ILE A 90 -5.00 8.54 6.50
C ILE A 90 -5.35 7.06 6.65
N GLU A 91 -6.66 6.75 6.56
CA GLU A 91 -7.01 5.56 5.78
C GLU A 91 -6.55 5.84 4.34
N ILE A 92 -5.79 4.91 3.78
CA ILE A 92 -5.44 4.93 2.36
C ILE A 92 -6.67 4.39 1.61
N GLU A 93 -7.09 5.09 0.57
CA GLU A 93 -8.15 4.67 -0.35
C GLU A 93 -7.56 4.49 -1.74
N LEU A 94 -8.06 3.48 -2.48
CA LEU A 94 -7.80 3.35 -3.91
C LEU A 94 -8.80 4.26 -4.63
N ASN A 95 -8.31 5.35 -5.23
CA ASN A 95 -9.10 6.20 -6.13
C ASN A 95 -9.26 5.54 -7.50
#